data_AF-A0A7W0W2Q7-F1
#
_entry.id   AF-A0A7W0W2Q7-F1
#
_cell.length_a   1.000
_cell.length_b   1.000
_cell.length_c   1.000
_cell.angle_alpha   90.00
_cell.angle_beta   90.00
_cell.angle_gamma   90.00
#
_symmetry.space_group_name_H-M   'P 1'
#
loop_
_entity.id
_entity.type
_entity.pdbx_description
1 polymer ?
#
loop_
_entity_poly.entity_id
_entity_poly.type
_entity_poly.pdbx_seq_one_letter_code
_entity_poly.pdbx_strand_id
1 'polypeptide(L)'
;MGAFDDQRVQITWGDATVIDDNDLPLWRWPHASLFERDMPMDALFRRLTRANILTPAVTVMVRRSALDAIGGFQQFGQALFVDLPTWLMVSATATGTARKLDACLGYYRMHEAQVSASHAAEMQSNQAAIAGAALRKLDPAALKRLGWSERHLRAANASGHLWQGIARLQSGDRKKSRADLVEALLGCASAREKLRASLGLLSTVVNYDLVTLADRARRAALLRVNRGQVRSL
;
A
#
# COMPACT_ATOMS: atom_id res chain seq x y z
N MET A 1 -17.29 23.71 9.41
CA MET A 1 -17.42 23.43 7.96
C MET A 1 -17.02 21.99 7.72
N GLY A 2 -17.88 21.23 7.05
CA GLY A 2 -17.62 19.86 6.65
C GLY A 2 -16.57 19.80 5.55
N ALA A 3 -15.80 18.72 5.50
CA ALA A 3 -14.72 18.57 4.53
C ALA A 3 -15.18 18.65 3.06
N PHE A 4 -16.41 18.21 2.78
CA PHE A 4 -17.03 18.21 1.45
C PHE A 4 -17.75 19.52 1.09
N ASP A 5 -17.78 20.52 1.98
CA ASP A 5 -18.25 21.87 1.65
C ASP A 5 -17.40 22.47 0.52
N ASP A 6 -16.11 22.12 0.47
CA ASP A 6 -15.25 22.35 -0.68
C ASP A 6 -15.55 21.32 -1.79
N GLN A 7 -16.17 21.78 -2.88
CA GLN A 7 -16.55 20.96 -4.03
C GLN A 7 -15.36 20.25 -4.71
N ARG A 8 -14.13 20.73 -4.49
CA ARG A 8 -12.92 20.10 -5.03
C ARG A 8 -12.53 18.83 -4.28
N VAL A 9 -12.98 18.66 -3.04
CA VAL A 9 -12.65 17.48 -2.23
C VAL A 9 -13.42 16.27 -2.75
N GLN A 10 -12.69 15.23 -3.19
CA GLN A 10 -13.26 13.99 -3.72
C GLN A 10 -13.14 12.83 -2.75
N ILE A 11 -12.08 12.78 -1.95
CA ILE A 11 -11.84 11.76 -0.92
C ILE A 11 -11.42 12.46 0.37
N THR A 12 -11.93 11.98 1.50
CA THR A 12 -11.42 12.34 2.81
C THR A 12 -11.08 11.12 3.62
N TRP A 13 -10.11 11.23 4.51
CA TRP A 13 -9.81 10.20 5.51
C TRP A 13 -9.33 10.85 6.79
N GLY A 14 -9.26 10.10 7.88
CA GLY A 14 -8.78 10.60 9.16
C GLY A 14 -8.00 9.54 9.90
N ASP A 15 -7.74 9.81 11.18
CA ASP A 15 -7.15 8.82 12.05
C ASP A 15 -8.24 7.85 12.56
N ALA A 16 -7.84 6.64 12.92
CA ALA A 16 -8.63 5.62 13.56
C ALA A 16 -7.92 5.17 14.84
N THR A 17 -8.70 4.82 15.85
CA THR A 17 -8.16 4.10 17.01
C THR A 17 -8.33 2.61 16.78
N VAL A 18 -7.23 1.87 16.82
CA VAL A 18 -7.26 0.41 16.83
C VAL A 18 -7.67 -0.05 18.21
N ILE A 19 -8.68 -0.92 18.28
CA ILE A 19 -9.25 -1.45 19.53
C ILE A 19 -9.21 -2.99 19.51
N ASP A 20 -9.21 -3.60 20.69
CA ASP A 20 -9.37 -5.05 20.83
C ASP A 20 -10.84 -5.49 20.86
N ASP A 21 -11.07 -6.79 21.12
CA ASP A 21 -12.41 -7.38 21.20
C ASP A 21 -13.25 -6.88 22.39
N ASN A 22 -12.62 -6.21 23.37
CA ASN A 22 -13.28 -5.61 24.52
C ASN A 22 -13.39 -4.08 24.40
N ASP A 23 -13.21 -3.55 23.18
CA ASP A 23 -13.20 -2.12 22.86
C ASP A 23 -12.10 -1.31 23.56
N LEU A 24 -11.05 -1.97 24.06
CA LEU A 24 -9.92 -1.30 24.67
C LEU A 24 -8.96 -0.75 23.59
N PRO A 25 -8.49 0.50 23.73
CA PRO A 25 -7.58 1.11 22.75
C PRO A 25 -6.21 0.45 22.80
N LEU A 26 -5.76 -0.05 21.64
CA LEU A 26 -4.44 -0.61 21.45
C LEU A 26 -3.44 0.45 20.95
N TRP A 27 -3.77 1.13 19.85
CA TRP A 27 -2.96 2.24 19.30
C TRP A 27 -3.75 3.12 18.31
N ARG A 28 -3.16 4.21 17.81
CA ARG A 28 -3.74 5.08 16.77
C ARG A 28 -3.14 4.84 15.38
N TRP A 29 -3.96 4.94 14.36
CA TRP A 29 -3.63 4.71 12.96
C TRP A 29 -4.14 5.85 12.07
N PRO A 30 -3.40 6.40 11.10
CA PRO A 30 -1.98 6.22 10.86
C PRO A 30 -1.14 6.99 11.88
N HIS A 31 0.18 6.74 11.91
CA HIS A 31 1.09 7.67 12.58
C HIS A 31 0.93 9.06 11.94
N ALA A 32 0.43 10.02 12.71
CA ALA A 32 -0.01 11.35 12.26
C ALA A 32 1.04 12.17 11.47
N SER A 33 2.32 11.76 11.47
CA SER A 33 3.46 12.53 10.96
C SER A 33 3.91 12.24 9.52
N LEU A 34 3.28 11.30 8.80
CA LEU A 34 3.86 10.82 7.53
C LEU A 34 3.24 11.37 6.24
N PHE A 35 2.18 12.17 6.30
CA PHE A 35 1.42 12.54 5.10
C PHE A 35 1.05 14.03 5.05
N GLU A 36 1.17 14.60 3.85
CA GLU A 36 0.56 15.89 3.53
C GLU A 36 -0.94 15.83 3.84
N ARG A 37 -1.46 16.89 4.48
CA ARG A 37 -2.88 16.95 4.88
C ARG A 37 -3.78 16.94 3.64
N ASP A 38 -3.48 17.77 2.66
CA ASP A 38 -4.22 17.84 1.41
C ASP A 38 -3.29 17.47 0.26
N MET A 39 -3.78 16.70 -0.71
CA MET A 39 -3.03 16.40 -1.93
C MET A 39 -3.93 16.36 -3.17
N PRO A 40 -3.42 16.75 -4.34
CA PRO A 40 -4.10 16.51 -5.61
C PRO A 40 -4.42 15.03 -5.83
N MET A 41 -5.52 14.71 -6.52
CA MET A 41 -5.94 13.32 -6.76
C MET A 41 -4.88 12.49 -7.51
N ASP A 42 -4.14 13.09 -8.43
CA ASP A 42 -3.05 12.42 -9.15
C ASP A 42 -1.84 12.13 -8.24
N ALA A 43 -1.59 12.97 -7.24
CA ALA A 43 -0.59 12.71 -6.21
C ALA A 43 -1.04 11.57 -5.28
N LEU A 44 -2.31 11.56 -4.87
CA LEU A 44 -2.90 10.44 -4.12
C LEU A 44 -2.75 9.12 -4.88
N PHE A 45 -3.09 9.12 -6.16
CA PHE A 45 -3.01 7.94 -7.01
C PHE A 45 -1.59 7.37 -7.10
N ARG A 46 -0.60 8.25 -7.29
CA ARG A 46 0.83 7.88 -7.30
C ARG A 46 1.28 7.30 -5.97
N ARG A 47 0.71 7.74 -4.84
CA ARG A 47 1.00 7.13 -3.52
C ARG A 47 0.31 5.78 -3.37
N LEU A 48 -0.95 5.66 -3.76
CA LEU A 48 -1.75 4.43 -3.63
C LEU A 48 -1.19 3.24 -4.42
N THR A 49 -0.52 3.49 -5.55
CA THR A 49 0.17 2.42 -6.27
C THR A 49 1.38 1.85 -5.54
N ARG A 50 1.94 2.59 -4.57
CA ARG A 50 3.10 2.17 -3.78
C ARG A 50 2.71 1.66 -2.41
N ALA A 51 1.73 2.28 -1.76
CA ALA A 51 1.22 1.86 -0.46
C ALA A 51 -0.25 2.25 -0.31
N ASN A 52 -1.07 1.40 0.30
CA ASN A 52 -2.45 1.76 0.65
C ASN A 52 -2.49 2.71 1.87
N ILE A 53 -2.23 4.00 1.62
CA ILE A 53 -2.18 5.04 2.66
C ILE A 53 -3.55 5.40 3.26
N LEU A 54 -4.65 4.90 2.69
CA LEU A 54 -6.02 5.12 3.16
C LEU A 54 -6.51 4.00 4.08
N THR A 55 -5.61 3.13 4.54
CA THR A 55 -5.92 2.12 5.57
C THR A 55 -5.98 2.80 6.95
N PRO A 56 -6.89 2.39 7.86
CA PRO A 56 -8.04 1.53 7.61
C PRO A 56 -9.15 2.28 6.87
N ALA A 57 -9.85 1.55 5.99
CA ALA A 57 -10.92 2.07 5.14
C ALA A 57 -12.11 2.65 5.93
N VAL A 58 -12.25 2.30 7.21
CA VAL A 58 -13.34 2.76 8.10
C VAL A 58 -13.41 4.27 8.27
N THR A 59 -12.33 4.99 7.97
CA THR A 59 -12.29 6.47 8.05
C THR A 59 -12.47 7.16 6.70
N VAL A 60 -12.53 6.39 5.61
CA VAL A 60 -12.50 6.93 4.25
C VAL A 60 -13.92 7.26 3.81
N MET A 61 -14.10 8.49 3.39
CA MET A 61 -15.33 8.95 2.73
C MET A 61 -15.00 9.39 1.31
N VAL A 62 -15.86 9.05 0.37
CA VAL A 62 -15.72 9.42 -1.04
C VAL A 62 -16.95 10.22 -1.48
N ARG A 63 -16.72 11.27 -2.26
CA ARG A 63 -17.82 12.02 -2.88
C ARG A 63 -18.55 11.09 -3.84
N ARG A 64 -19.88 11.02 -3.70
CA ARG A 64 -20.73 10.16 -4.54
C ARG A 64 -20.45 10.33 -6.03
N SER A 65 -20.35 11.57 -6.52
CA SER A 65 -20.08 11.84 -7.94
C SER A 65 -18.78 11.23 -8.43
N ALA A 66 -17.75 11.15 -7.59
CA ALA A 66 -16.47 10.55 -7.95
C ALA A 66 -16.56 9.01 -8.01
N LEU A 67 -17.37 8.41 -7.14
CA LEU A 67 -17.66 6.98 -7.14
C LEU A 67 -18.53 6.57 -8.34
N ASP A 68 -19.57 7.36 -8.63
CA ASP A 68 -20.46 7.15 -9.78
C ASP A 68 -19.67 7.26 -11.11
N ALA A 69 -18.71 8.20 -11.19
CA ALA A 69 -17.87 8.40 -12.37
C ALA A 69 -16.99 7.18 -12.74
N ILE A 70 -16.73 6.29 -11.79
CA ILE A 70 -15.99 5.03 -12.04
C ILE A 70 -16.91 3.81 -12.12
N GLY A 71 -18.23 4.00 -12.05
CA GLY A 71 -19.21 2.92 -12.08
C GLY A 71 -19.37 2.18 -10.74
N GLY A 72 -19.08 2.84 -9.61
CA GLY A 72 -19.21 2.24 -8.28
C GLY A 72 -17.94 1.58 -7.77
N PHE A 73 -18.09 0.74 -6.73
CA PHE A 73 -16.97 0.01 -6.12
C PHE A 73 -16.30 -0.93 -7.12
N GLN A 74 -14.98 -0.94 -7.09
CA GLN A 74 -14.16 -1.71 -8.01
C GLN A 74 -13.59 -2.94 -7.30
N GLN A 75 -13.56 -4.07 -8.01
CA GLN A 75 -12.88 -5.28 -7.59
C GLN A 75 -12.05 -5.80 -8.75
N PHE A 76 -10.78 -6.11 -8.49
CA PHE A 76 -9.88 -6.70 -9.48
C PHE A 76 -9.47 -8.09 -9.01
N GLY A 77 -10.06 -9.12 -9.64
CA GLY A 77 -9.81 -10.52 -9.29
C GLY A 77 -10.26 -10.87 -7.86
N GLN A 78 -9.62 -11.89 -7.27
CA GLN A 78 -9.90 -12.36 -5.91
C GLN A 78 -9.02 -11.67 -4.85
N ALA A 79 -8.63 -10.42 -5.06
CA ALA A 79 -7.70 -9.76 -4.17
C ALA A 79 -8.31 -9.50 -2.78
N LEU A 80 -7.51 -9.72 -1.73
CA LEU A 80 -7.90 -9.49 -0.33
C LEU A 80 -8.11 -7.99 0.02
N PHE A 81 -7.77 -7.07 -0.88
CA PHE A 81 -8.12 -5.65 -0.75
C PHE A 81 -9.39 -5.34 -1.53
N VAL A 82 -10.50 -5.18 -0.82
CA VAL A 82 -11.80 -4.82 -1.41
C VAL A 82 -11.90 -3.33 -1.75
N ASP A 83 -11.06 -2.51 -1.13
CA ASP A 83 -11.17 -1.05 -1.10
C ASP A 83 -10.10 -0.37 -1.98
N LEU A 84 -8.86 -0.89 -1.99
CA LEU A 84 -7.76 -0.33 -2.78
C LEU A 84 -8.07 -0.16 -4.28
N PRO A 85 -8.69 -1.13 -4.98
CA PRO A 85 -9.05 -0.93 -6.39
C PRO A 85 -9.95 0.30 -6.59
N THR A 86 -10.88 0.53 -5.66
CA THR A 86 -11.79 1.69 -5.69
C THR A 86 -11.01 2.98 -5.49
N TRP A 87 -10.13 3.05 -4.49
CA TRP A 87 -9.31 4.23 -4.25
C TRP A 87 -8.41 4.59 -5.43
N LEU A 88 -7.81 3.57 -6.07
CA LEU A 88 -7.00 3.76 -7.27
C LEU A 88 -7.82 4.35 -8.42
N MET A 89 -9.01 3.80 -8.70
CA MET A 89 -9.82 4.30 -9.81
C MET A 89 -10.39 5.70 -9.53
N VAL A 90 -10.86 5.98 -8.32
CA VAL A 90 -11.33 7.33 -7.96
C VAL A 90 -10.21 8.35 -8.08
N SER A 91 -9.02 8.05 -7.55
CA SER A 91 -7.87 8.96 -7.63
C SER A 91 -7.28 9.10 -9.03
N ALA A 92 -7.42 8.08 -9.88
CA ALA A 92 -7.08 8.18 -11.27
C ALA A 92 -8.03 9.09 -12.04
N THR A 93 -9.34 8.96 -11.84
CA THR A 93 -10.38 9.57 -12.70
C THR A 93 -10.81 10.96 -12.23
N ALA A 94 -10.96 11.16 -10.92
CA ALA A 94 -11.51 12.41 -10.38
C ALA A 94 -10.49 13.57 -10.43
N THR A 95 -11.00 14.78 -10.64
CA THR A 95 -10.23 16.03 -10.50
C THR A 95 -10.46 16.64 -9.12
N GLY A 96 -9.49 17.41 -8.63
CA GLY A 96 -9.57 18.07 -7.32
C GLY A 96 -8.58 17.48 -6.32
N THR A 97 -9.00 17.36 -5.06
CA THR A 97 -8.12 17.03 -3.94
C THR A 97 -8.65 15.91 -3.05
N ALA A 98 -7.71 15.20 -2.45
CA ALA A 98 -7.94 14.34 -1.31
C ALA A 98 -7.50 15.08 -0.04
N ARG A 99 -8.29 14.96 1.04
CA ARG A 99 -8.08 15.71 2.29
C ARG A 99 -8.06 14.80 3.51
N LYS A 100 -6.97 14.86 4.27
CA LYS A 100 -6.84 14.25 5.59
C LYS A 100 -7.43 15.20 6.64
N LEU A 101 -8.36 14.68 7.43
CA LEU A 101 -8.89 15.35 8.60
C LEU A 101 -8.02 15.04 9.82
N ASP A 102 -7.73 16.07 10.60
CA ASP A 102 -6.97 15.95 11.84
C ASP A 102 -7.91 15.63 13.00
N ALA A 103 -8.55 14.47 12.87
CA ALA A 103 -9.54 13.96 13.81
C ALA A 103 -9.53 12.43 13.78
N CYS A 104 -9.84 11.82 14.92
CA CYS A 104 -10.16 10.40 14.99
C CYS A 104 -11.59 10.21 14.46
N LEU A 105 -11.73 9.58 13.29
CA LEU A 105 -13.01 9.42 12.60
C LEU A 105 -13.59 8.01 12.75
N GLY A 106 -12.84 7.06 13.32
CA GLY A 106 -13.33 5.69 13.46
C GLY A 106 -12.57 4.86 14.47
N TYR A 107 -13.17 3.72 14.80
CA TYR A 107 -12.56 2.67 15.60
C TYR A 107 -12.40 1.44 14.72
N TYR A 108 -11.21 0.87 14.70
CA TYR A 108 -10.88 -0.31 13.91
C TYR A 108 -10.59 -1.47 14.87
N ARG A 109 -11.54 -2.40 14.99
CA ARG A 109 -11.35 -3.58 15.83
C ARG A 109 -10.39 -4.54 15.16
N MET A 110 -9.36 -4.95 15.91
CA MET A 110 -8.40 -5.96 15.48
C MET A 110 -8.54 -7.19 16.36
N HIS A 111 -8.85 -8.32 15.72
CA HIS A 111 -8.95 -9.63 16.37
C HIS A 111 -7.89 -10.59 15.80
N GLU A 112 -7.44 -11.57 16.59
CA GLU A 112 -6.35 -12.48 16.17
C GLU A 112 -6.69 -13.29 14.92
N ALA A 113 -7.97 -13.59 14.70
CA ALA A 113 -8.46 -14.30 13.52
C ALA A 113 -8.66 -13.40 12.27
N GLN A 114 -8.27 -12.13 12.32
CA GLN A 114 -8.56 -11.20 11.22
C GLN A 114 -7.67 -11.49 10.01
N VAL A 115 -8.33 -11.62 8.84
CA VAL A 115 -7.68 -11.88 7.55
C VAL A 115 -6.52 -10.91 7.29
N SER A 116 -6.65 -9.64 7.68
CA SER A 116 -5.62 -8.62 7.50
C SER A 116 -4.37 -8.82 8.36
N ALA A 117 -4.50 -9.41 9.54
CA ALA A 117 -3.38 -9.76 10.40
C ALA A 117 -2.71 -11.06 9.93
N SER A 118 -3.51 -12.05 9.51
CA SER A 118 -2.99 -13.36 9.09
C SER A 118 -2.43 -13.39 7.66
N HIS A 119 -2.85 -12.47 6.78
CA HIS A 119 -2.44 -12.43 5.36
C HIS A 119 -1.70 -11.14 4.96
N ALA A 120 -1.11 -10.39 5.90
CA ALA A 120 -0.44 -9.12 5.61
C ALA A 120 0.60 -9.20 4.46
N ALA A 121 1.37 -10.30 4.40
CA ALA A 121 2.35 -10.54 3.33
C ALA A 121 1.68 -10.81 1.97
N GLU A 122 0.59 -11.58 1.96
CA GLU A 122 -0.18 -11.86 0.75
C GLU A 122 -0.90 -10.59 0.26
N MET A 123 -1.48 -9.81 1.16
CA MET A 123 -2.05 -8.50 0.87
C MET A 123 -1.00 -7.61 0.19
N GLN A 124 0.21 -7.50 0.75
CA GLN A 124 1.27 -6.71 0.14
C GLN A 124 1.66 -7.21 -1.27
N SER A 125 1.65 -8.52 -1.50
CA SER A 125 1.87 -9.10 -2.83
C SER A 125 0.73 -8.80 -3.82
N ASN A 126 -0.52 -8.76 -3.33
CA ASN A 126 -1.70 -8.43 -4.13
C ASN A 126 -1.79 -6.93 -4.46
N GLN A 127 -1.18 -6.06 -3.65
CA GLN A 127 -1.21 -4.61 -3.87
C GLN A 127 -0.66 -4.21 -5.24
N ALA A 128 0.49 -4.77 -5.61
CA ALA A 128 1.12 -4.47 -6.89
C ALA A 128 0.33 -5.04 -8.08
N ALA A 129 -0.28 -6.23 -7.91
CA ALA A 129 -1.16 -6.81 -8.92
C ALA A 129 -2.41 -5.94 -9.14
N ILE A 130 -3.02 -5.45 -8.06
CA ILE A 130 -4.16 -4.50 -8.09
C ILE A 130 -3.76 -3.19 -8.76
N ALA A 131 -2.62 -2.61 -8.39
CA ALA A 131 -2.11 -1.39 -9.01
C ALA A 131 -1.88 -1.57 -10.51
N GLY A 132 -1.25 -2.68 -10.92
CA GLY A 132 -1.06 -3.04 -12.32
C GLY A 132 -2.37 -3.26 -13.08
N ALA A 133 -3.38 -3.86 -12.44
CA ALA A 133 -4.71 -4.02 -13.02
C ALA A 133 -5.44 -2.68 -13.20
N ALA A 134 -5.38 -1.80 -12.20
CA ALA A 134 -5.92 -0.43 -12.30
C ALA A 134 -5.30 0.31 -13.50
N LEU A 135 -3.97 0.28 -13.56
CA LEU A 135 -3.16 0.88 -14.61
C LEU A 135 -3.56 0.43 -16.02
N ARG A 136 -3.82 -0.87 -16.23
CA ARG A 136 -4.26 -1.42 -17.52
C ARG A 136 -5.68 -1.02 -17.91
N LYS A 137 -6.52 -0.64 -16.95
CA LYS A 137 -7.89 -0.17 -17.22
C LYS A 137 -7.95 1.31 -17.59
N LEU A 138 -6.90 2.09 -17.32
CA LEU A 138 -6.88 3.51 -17.63
C LEU A 138 -6.63 3.72 -19.13
N ASP A 139 -7.38 4.66 -19.70
CA ASP A 139 -7.13 5.10 -21.06
C ASP A 139 -5.80 5.89 -21.17
N PRO A 140 -5.23 6.02 -22.39
CA PRO A 140 -3.98 6.74 -22.59
C PRO A 140 -3.99 8.21 -22.14
N ALA A 141 -5.15 8.88 -22.21
CA ALA A 141 -5.27 10.28 -21.80
C ALA A 141 -5.18 10.43 -20.28
N ALA A 142 -5.80 9.52 -19.52
CA ALA A 142 -5.70 9.42 -18.07
C ALA A 142 -4.25 9.13 -17.66
N LEU A 143 -3.59 8.15 -18.29
CA LEU A 143 -2.17 7.86 -18.02
C LEU A 143 -1.27 9.08 -18.26
N LYS A 144 -1.48 9.81 -19.35
CA LYS A 144 -0.75 11.05 -19.65
C LYS A 144 -0.99 12.13 -18.60
N ARG A 145 -2.25 12.36 -18.19
CA ARG A 145 -2.59 13.33 -17.13
C ARG A 145 -1.94 12.99 -15.80
N LEU A 146 -1.84 11.71 -15.47
CA LEU A 146 -1.24 11.23 -14.22
C LEU A 146 0.29 11.26 -14.26
N GLY A 147 0.88 11.73 -15.38
CA GLY A 147 2.32 11.78 -15.59
C GLY A 147 2.94 10.39 -15.65
N TRP A 148 2.15 9.38 -16.01
CA TRP A 148 2.63 8.01 -16.06
C TRP A 148 3.12 7.60 -17.43
N SER A 149 4.16 6.79 -17.37
CA SER A 149 4.88 6.28 -18.52
C SER A 149 5.10 4.80 -18.34
N GLU A 150 5.53 4.15 -19.42
CA GLU A 150 5.87 2.74 -19.44
C GLU A 150 6.94 2.36 -18.39
N ARG A 151 7.80 3.31 -18.01
CA ARG A 151 8.76 3.13 -16.90
C ARG A 151 8.04 2.92 -15.56
N HIS A 152 6.97 3.67 -15.30
CA HIS A 152 6.22 3.55 -14.05
C HIS A 152 5.44 2.24 -13.99
N LEU A 153 4.85 1.82 -15.11
CA LEU A 153 4.22 0.51 -15.27
C LEU A 153 5.23 -0.61 -14.98
N ARG A 154 6.43 -0.55 -15.57
CA ARG A 154 7.50 -1.51 -15.33
C ARG A 154 7.94 -1.55 -13.87
N ALA A 155 8.13 -0.38 -13.24
CA ALA A 155 8.52 -0.32 -11.82
C ALA A 155 7.45 -0.90 -10.89
N ALA A 156 6.16 -0.65 -11.15
CA ALA A 156 5.05 -1.23 -10.39
C ALA A 156 5.00 -2.76 -10.55
N ASN A 157 5.12 -3.26 -11.79
CA ASN A 157 5.17 -4.71 -12.06
C ASN A 157 6.37 -5.37 -11.38
N ALA A 158 7.55 -4.75 -11.44
CA ALA A 158 8.76 -5.26 -10.80
C ALA A 158 8.63 -5.34 -9.27
N SER A 159 7.97 -4.35 -8.67
CA SER A 159 7.65 -4.38 -7.24
C SER A 159 6.70 -5.54 -6.91
N GLY A 160 5.74 -5.84 -7.79
CA GLY A 160 4.86 -7.00 -7.64
C GLY A 160 5.62 -8.32 -7.73
N HIS A 161 6.49 -8.47 -8.73
CA HIS A 161 7.35 -9.62 -8.86
C HIS A 161 8.28 -9.79 -7.63
N LEU A 162 8.79 -8.69 -7.05
CA LEU A 162 9.61 -8.77 -5.83
C LEU A 162 8.84 -9.44 -4.68
N TRP A 163 7.61 -8.98 -4.43
CA TRP A 163 6.80 -9.51 -3.33
C TRP A 163 6.32 -10.94 -3.59
N GLN A 164 5.90 -11.26 -4.82
CA GLN A 164 5.56 -12.63 -5.19
C GLN A 164 6.75 -13.58 -5.07
N GLY A 165 7.93 -13.11 -5.50
CA GLY A 165 9.18 -13.84 -5.39
C GLY A 165 9.55 -14.15 -3.95
N ILE A 166 9.42 -13.18 -3.04
CA ILE A 166 9.65 -13.37 -1.60
C ILE A 166 8.61 -14.32 -0.99
N ALA A 167 7.32 -14.16 -1.33
CA ALA A 167 6.27 -15.03 -0.82
C ALA A 167 6.48 -16.50 -1.25
N ARG A 168 6.83 -16.71 -2.53
CA ARG A 168 7.16 -18.05 -3.07
C ARG A 168 8.43 -18.63 -2.47
N LEU A 169 9.42 -17.80 -2.12
CA LEU A 169 10.61 -18.23 -1.39
C LEU A 169 10.22 -18.78 -0.01
N GLN A 170 9.36 -18.06 0.71
CA GLN A 170 8.89 -18.42 2.05
C GLN A 170 8.00 -19.67 2.03
N SER A 171 7.22 -19.86 0.97
CA SER A 171 6.41 -21.08 0.77
C SER A 171 7.19 -22.27 0.19
N GLY A 172 8.49 -22.11 -0.07
CA GLY A 172 9.36 -23.17 -0.60
C GLY A 172 9.33 -23.37 -2.13
N ASP A 173 8.51 -22.63 -2.89
CA ASP A 173 8.48 -22.69 -4.36
C ASP A 173 9.63 -21.87 -4.97
N ARG A 174 10.83 -22.42 -4.87
CA ARG A 174 12.07 -21.71 -5.26
C ARG A 174 12.21 -21.48 -6.76
N LYS A 175 11.67 -22.38 -7.58
CA LYS A 175 11.76 -22.26 -9.03
C LYS A 175 10.96 -21.04 -9.49
N LYS A 176 9.71 -20.91 -9.04
CA LYS A 176 8.89 -19.74 -9.38
C LYS A 176 9.40 -18.48 -8.68
N SER A 177 9.84 -18.59 -7.43
CA SER A 177 10.48 -17.49 -6.70
C SER A 177 11.63 -16.87 -7.48
N ARG A 178 12.55 -17.70 -8.01
CA ARG A 178 13.69 -17.22 -8.81
C ARG A 178 13.24 -16.45 -10.04
N ALA A 179 12.23 -16.96 -10.77
CA ALA A 179 11.71 -16.29 -11.95
C ALA A 179 11.19 -14.89 -11.63
N ASP A 180 10.36 -14.74 -10.59
CA ASP A 180 9.87 -13.40 -10.21
C ASP A 180 10.99 -12.49 -9.69
N LEU A 181 11.92 -13.01 -8.91
CA LEU A 181 13.00 -12.18 -8.36
C LEU A 181 13.96 -11.68 -9.45
N VAL A 182 14.11 -12.40 -10.56
CA VAL A 182 14.83 -11.92 -11.75
C VAL A 182 14.06 -10.78 -12.40
N GLU A 183 12.77 -10.95 -12.67
CA GLU A 183 11.91 -9.90 -13.24
C GLU A 183 11.90 -8.63 -12.37
N ALA A 184 11.85 -8.82 -11.04
CA ALA A 184 11.97 -7.74 -10.08
C ALA A 184 13.31 -7.00 -10.21
N LEU A 185 14.44 -7.73 -10.25
CA LEU A 185 15.76 -7.11 -10.34
C LEU A 185 15.94 -6.27 -11.61
N LEU A 186 15.37 -6.74 -12.73
CA LEU A 186 15.41 -6.06 -14.02
C LEU A 186 14.56 -4.78 -14.04
N GLY A 187 13.41 -4.77 -13.36
CA GLY A 187 12.47 -3.65 -13.42
C GLY A 187 12.43 -2.72 -12.21
N CYS A 188 13.01 -3.10 -11.06
CA CYS A 188 12.98 -2.27 -9.85
C CYS A 188 13.77 -0.97 -10.03
N ALA A 189 13.17 0.14 -9.62
CA ALA A 189 13.79 1.47 -9.74
C ALA A 189 14.66 1.82 -8.53
N SER A 190 14.37 1.26 -7.34
CA SER A 190 15.09 1.63 -6.11
C SER A 190 16.24 0.67 -5.78
N ALA A 191 17.35 1.22 -5.27
CA ALA A 191 18.48 0.42 -4.80
C ALA A 191 18.08 -0.56 -3.68
N ARG A 192 17.12 -0.16 -2.84
CA ARG A 192 16.59 -0.99 -1.76
C ARG A 192 15.85 -2.21 -2.29
N GLU A 193 14.98 -2.04 -3.27
CA GLU A 193 14.25 -3.17 -3.88
C GLU A 193 15.20 -4.09 -4.64
N LYS A 194 16.19 -3.53 -5.35
CA LYS A 194 17.25 -4.32 -5.99
C LYS A 194 18.00 -5.18 -4.97
N LEU A 195 18.42 -4.59 -3.85
CA LEU A 195 19.09 -5.34 -2.78
C LEU A 195 18.19 -6.46 -2.22
N ARG A 196 16.90 -6.19 -1.97
CA ARG A 196 15.95 -7.22 -1.53
C ARG A 196 15.81 -8.34 -2.57
N ALA A 197 15.70 -8.00 -3.86
CA ALA A 197 15.61 -8.98 -4.95
C ALA A 197 16.88 -9.85 -5.00
N SER A 198 18.07 -9.22 -4.91
CA SER A 198 19.35 -9.93 -4.88
C SER A 198 19.49 -10.87 -3.67
N LEU A 199 19.11 -10.41 -2.47
CA LEU A 199 19.09 -11.26 -1.27
C LEU A 199 18.11 -12.43 -1.43
N GLY A 200 16.95 -12.20 -2.05
CA GLY A 200 16.00 -13.26 -2.38
C GLY A 200 16.61 -14.29 -3.33
N LEU A 201 17.28 -13.84 -4.40
CA LEU A 201 17.94 -14.74 -5.35
C LEU A 201 19.02 -15.58 -4.67
N LEU A 202 19.87 -14.95 -3.86
CA LEU A 202 20.87 -15.65 -3.05
C LEU A 202 20.21 -16.67 -2.12
N SER A 203 19.09 -16.33 -1.51
CA SER A 203 18.32 -17.24 -0.64
C SER A 203 17.85 -18.50 -1.37
N THR A 204 17.51 -18.39 -2.67
CA THR A 204 17.18 -19.58 -3.48
C THR A 204 18.36 -20.52 -3.70
N VAL A 205 19.59 -20.00 -3.65
CA VAL A 205 20.84 -20.75 -3.86
C VAL A 205 21.32 -21.36 -2.53
N VAL A 206 21.39 -20.55 -1.47
CA VAL A 206 21.95 -20.98 -0.17
C VAL A 206 20.94 -21.74 0.70
N ASN A 207 19.71 -21.96 0.22
CA ASN A 207 18.68 -22.70 0.94
C ASN A 207 18.33 -22.06 2.31
N TYR A 208 18.44 -20.73 2.41
CA TYR A 208 18.23 -19.98 3.65
C TYR A 208 17.62 -18.60 3.35
N ASP A 209 16.59 -18.19 4.09
CA ASP A 209 15.89 -16.93 3.84
C ASP A 209 16.66 -15.72 4.40
N LEU A 210 17.57 -15.20 3.57
CA LEU A 210 18.36 -14.01 3.87
C LEU A 210 17.53 -12.73 3.90
N VAL A 211 16.38 -12.70 3.20
CA VAL A 211 15.50 -11.53 3.16
C VAL A 211 14.87 -11.32 4.54
N THR A 212 14.30 -12.37 5.12
CA THR A 212 13.70 -12.31 6.45
C THR A 212 14.76 -12.02 7.52
N LEU A 213 15.96 -12.59 7.40
CA LEU A 213 17.07 -12.30 8.31
C LEU A 213 17.45 -10.81 8.28
N ALA A 214 17.63 -10.23 7.09
CA ALA A 214 17.95 -8.82 6.92
C ALA A 214 16.85 -7.90 7.46
N ASP A 215 15.58 -8.23 7.23
CA ASP A 215 14.45 -7.46 7.75
C ASP A 215 14.37 -7.48 9.28
N ARG A 216 14.64 -8.63 9.91
CA ARG A 216 14.72 -8.76 11.38
C ARG A 216 15.87 -7.93 11.95
N ALA A 217 17.06 -8.03 11.36
CA ALA A 217 18.23 -7.26 11.79
C ALA A 217 17.98 -5.75 11.72
N ARG A 218 17.35 -5.29 10.63
CA ARG A 218 16.97 -3.88 10.45
C ARG A 218 15.94 -3.41 11.48
N ARG A 219 14.89 -4.21 11.74
CA ARG A 219 13.89 -3.87 12.76
C ARG A 219 14.52 -3.76 14.14
N ALA A 220 15.40 -4.69 14.50
CA ALA A 220 16.13 -4.64 15.76
C ALA A 220 17.01 -3.38 15.90
N ALA A 221 17.69 -2.97 14.82
CA ALA A 221 18.47 -1.74 14.80
C ALA A 221 17.60 -0.49 15.00
N LEU A 222 16.46 -0.39 14.31
CA LEU A 222 15.53 0.74 14.44
C LEU A 222 14.93 0.86 15.86
N LEU A 223 14.58 -0.28 16.47
CA LEU A 223 14.07 -0.29 17.85
C LEU A 223 15.12 0.14 18.88
N ARG A 224 16.41 -0.14 18.63
CA ARG A 224 17.52 0.34 19.47
C ARG A 224 17.72 1.85 19.36
N VAL A 225 17.62 2.41 18.16
CA VAL A 225 17.72 3.85 17.93
C VAL A 225 16.58 4.60 18.64
N ASN A 226 15.34 4.12 18.53
CA ASN A 226 14.20 4.75 19.20
C ASN A 226 14.26 4.64 20.73
N ARG A 227 14.78 3.55 21.29
CA ARG A 227 15.01 3.43 22.75
C ARG A 227 16.10 4.39 23.28
N GLY A 228 17.02 4.82 22.42
CA GLY A 228 18.01 5.84 22.74
C GLY A 228 17.42 7.25 22.87
N GLN A 229 16.40 7.57 22.07
CA GLN A 229 15.74 8.88 22.10
C GLN A 229 14.72 9.04 23.25
N VAL A 230 14.19 7.95 23.80
CA VAL A 230 13.27 7.99 24.96
C VAL A 230 14.02 8.19 26.29
N ARG A 231 15.34 8.02 26.33
CA ARG A 231 16.16 8.25 27.54
C ARG A 231 16.71 9.68 27.66
N SER A 232 16.38 10.58 26.74
CA SER A 232 16.82 11.97 26.73
C SER A 232 15.67 12.99 26.88
N LEU A 233 14.56 12.58 27.50
CA LEU A 233 13.50 13.47 27.97
C LEU A 233 13.43 13.37 29.50
#